data_AF-A0A3A9F3W9-F1
#
_entry.id   AF-A0A3A9F3W9-F1
#
_cell.length_a   1.000
_cell.length_b   1.000
_cell.length_c   1.000
_cell.angle_alpha   90.00
_cell.angle_beta   90.00
_cell.angle_gamma   90.00
#
_symmetry.space_group_name_H-M   'P 1'
#
loop_
_entity.id
_entity.type
_entity.pdbx_description
1 polymer ?
#
loop_
_entity_poly.entity_id
_entity_poly.type
_entity_poly.pdbx_seq_one_letter_code
_entity_poly.pdbx_strand_id
1 'polypeptide(L)'
;MTTPDVNTFLVNFPSPGKEMVVQNEDGSYTVLINAKLSQDGQVEAYEHALKHIDSGDFEKSDVQSIESQAHGLKVPEDFIPAPVNIYEERIKQSKKKRKKIQKALREKEKEAAIMMELYGPELYFRHIESKWLYSEDM
;
A
#
# COMPACT_ATOMS: atom_id res chain seq x y z
N MET A 1 -30.31 23.45 4.19
CA MET A 1 -29.32 22.37 4.08
C MET A 1 -29.42 21.86 2.66
N THR A 2 -28.39 22.06 1.86
CA THR A 2 -28.34 21.61 0.46
C THR A 2 -27.89 20.16 0.50
N THR A 3 -28.74 19.23 0.07
CA THR A 3 -28.34 17.83 -0.08
C THR A 3 -27.30 17.76 -1.20
N PRO A 4 -26.08 17.25 -0.95
CA PRO A 4 -25.10 17.07 -2.01
C PRO A 4 -25.68 16.11 -3.07
N ASP A 5 -25.38 16.38 -4.34
CA ASP A 5 -25.79 15.49 -5.44
C ASP A 5 -24.84 14.30 -5.48
N VAL A 6 -25.35 13.09 -5.20
CA VAL A 6 -24.56 11.88 -4.99
C VAL A 6 -25.04 10.75 -5.89
N ASN A 7 -24.16 10.31 -6.79
CA ASN A 7 -24.37 9.15 -7.64
C ASN A 7 -23.78 7.91 -6.97
N THR A 8 -24.57 6.85 -6.81
CA THR A 8 -24.13 5.62 -6.11
C THR A 8 -24.16 4.42 -7.04
N PHE A 9 -23.05 3.66 -7.09
CA PHE A 9 -22.93 2.46 -7.91
C PHE A 9 -22.41 1.28 -7.12
N LEU A 10 -22.99 0.10 -7.36
CA LEU A 10 -22.49 -1.18 -6.86
C LEU A 10 -21.52 -1.77 -7.88
N VAL A 11 -20.27 -1.98 -7.48
CA VAL A 11 -19.20 -2.47 -8.36
C VAL A 11 -18.43 -3.60 -7.68
N ASN A 12 -18.04 -4.62 -8.44
CA ASN A 12 -17.16 -5.67 -7.92
C ASN A 12 -15.72 -5.18 -7.86
N PHE A 13 -15.20 -4.94 -6.65
CA PHE A 13 -13.84 -4.43 -6.51
C PHE A 13 -12.81 -5.55 -6.76
N PRO A 14 -11.66 -5.24 -7.43
CA PRO A 14 -10.57 -6.19 -7.62
C PRO A 14 -9.76 -6.42 -6.33
N SER A 15 -9.71 -5.43 -5.44
CA SER A 15 -9.02 -5.47 -4.14
C SER A 15 -10.02 -5.49 -2.97
N PRO A 16 -9.60 -5.92 -1.75
CA PRO A 16 -10.42 -5.82 -0.55
C PRO A 16 -10.53 -4.36 -0.10
N GLY A 17 -11.60 -3.69 -0.53
CA GLY A 17 -12.05 -2.38 -0.06
C GLY A 17 -13.57 -2.37 0.05
N LYS A 18 -14.14 -1.54 0.93
CA LYS A 18 -15.58 -1.50 1.19
C LYS A 18 -16.30 -0.47 0.30
N GLU A 19 -15.78 0.74 0.25
CA GLU A 19 -16.28 1.83 -0.58
C GLU A 19 -15.14 2.68 -1.16
N MET A 20 -15.47 3.47 -2.17
CA MET A 20 -14.61 4.52 -2.73
C MET A 20 -15.47 5.73 -3.07
N VAL A 21 -15.02 6.92 -2.71
CA VAL A 21 -15.73 8.18 -2.97
C VAL A 21 -14.84 9.08 -3.80
N VAL A 22 -15.41 9.66 -4.86
CA VAL A 22 -14.73 10.55 -5.79
C VAL A 22 -15.55 11.83 -5.92
N GLN A 23 -14.91 12.99 -5.73
CA GLN A 23 -15.52 14.27 -6.04
C GLN A 23 -15.33 14.57 -7.54
N ASN A 24 -16.43 14.88 -8.22
CA ASN A 24 -16.44 15.22 -9.65
C ASN A 24 -16.16 16.72 -9.85
N GLU A 25 -15.74 17.12 -11.06
CA GLU A 25 -15.40 18.51 -11.39
C GLU A 25 -16.60 19.48 -11.30
N ASP A 26 -17.83 18.95 -11.41
CA ASP A 26 -19.08 19.69 -11.30
C ASP A 26 -19.54 19.90 -9.84
N GLY A 27 -18.78 19.39 -8.86
CA GLY A 27 -19.11 19.46 -7.44
C GLY A 27 -20.07 18.37 -6.95
N SER A 28 -20.46 17.43 -7.81
CA SER A 28 -21.17 16.21 -7.40
C SER A 28 -20.21 15.15 -6.86
N TYR A 29 -20.75 14.12 -6.20
CA TYR A 29 -19.96 13.01 -5.68
C TYR A 29 -20.37 11.69 -6.30
N THR A 30 -19.39 10.84 -6.58
CA THR A 30 -19.60 9.46 -7.01
C THR A 30 -19.16 8.53 -5.89
N VAL A 31 -20.09 7.73 -5.38
CA VAL A 31 -19.87 6.70 -4.36
C VAL A 31 -19.92 5.33 -5.02
N LEU A 32 -18.84 4.58 -4.89
CA LEU A 32 -18.74 3.19 -5.35
C LEU A 32 -18.73 2.26 -4.15
N ILE A 33 -19.64 1.30 -4.13
CA ILE A 33 -19.78 0.31 -3.04
C ILE A 33 -19.41 -1.06 -3.57
N ASN A 34 -18.64 -1.81 -2.80
CA ASN A 34 -18.25 -3.16 -3.19
C ASN A 34 -19.45 -4.11 -3.16
N ALA A 35 -19.84 -4.60 -4.33
CA ALA A 35 -20.98 -5.50 -4.50
C ALA A 35 -20.80 -6.87 -3.81
N LYS A 36 -19.57 -7.23 -3.43
CA LYS A 36 -19.25 -8.47 -2.70
C LYS A 36 -19.63 -8.43 -1.21
N LEU A 37 -19.97 -7.25 -0.68
CA LEU A 37 -20.42 -7.10 0.70
C LEU A 37 -21.85 -7.63 0.89
N SER A 38 -22.19 -8.03 2.12
CA SER A 38 -23.57 -8.31 2.52
C SER A 38 -24.43 -7.04 2.41
N GLN A 39 -25.76 -7.21 2.39
CA GLN A 39 -26.68 -6.07 2.32
C GLN A 39 -26.42 -5.04 3.44
N ASP A 40 -26.25 -5.51 4.68
CA ASP A 40 -25.92 -4.65 5.82
C ASP A 40 -24.56 -3.96 5.63
N GLY A 41 -23.56 -4.69 5.13
CA GLY A 41 -22.24 -4.13 4.84
C GLY A 41 -22.25 -3.08 3.72
N GLN A 42 -23.15 -3.20 2.74
CA GLN A 42 -23.34 -2.20 1.70
C GLN A 42 -23.99 -0.92 2.27
N VAL A 43 -24.95 -1.07 3.18
CA VAL A 43 -25.60 0.06 3.87
C VAL A 43 -24.58 0.78 4.75
N GLU A 44 -23.80 0.05 5.55
CA GLU A 44 -22.72 0.64 6.35
C GLU A 44 -21.69 1.39 5.50
N ALA A 45 -21.28 0.79 4.37
CA ALA A 45 -20.35 1.41 3.42
C ALA A 45 -20.91 2.69 2.80
N TYR A 46 -22.21 2.71 2.50
CA TYR A 46 -22.90 3.91 2.02
C TYR A 46 -22.96 5.01 3.07
N GLU A 47 -23.35 4.67 4.31
CA GLU A 47 -23.36 5.63 5.42
C GLU A 47 -21.97 6.21 5.70
N HIS A 48 -20.94 5.36 5.58
CA HIS A 48 -19.55 5.79 5.73
C HIS A 48 -19.14 6.78 4.64
N ALA A 49 -19.49 6.50 3.38
CA ALA A 49 -19.26 7.41 2.26
C ALA A 49 -19.96 8.78 2.44
N LEU A 50 -21.21 8.78 2.91
CA LEU A 50 -21.94 10.03 3.17
C LEU A 50 -21.30 10.85 4.29
N LYS A 51 -20.83 10.20 5.36
CA LYS A 51 -20.10 10.89 6.45
C LYS A 51 -18.83 11.59 5.95
N HIS A 52 -18.10 10.99 5.01
CA HIS A 52 -16.93 11.62 4.41
C HIS A 52 -17.27 12.87 3.60
N ILE A 53 -18.39 12.83 2.87
CA ILE A 53 -18.89 13.97 2.08
C ILE A 53 -19.30 15.11 3.03
N ASP A 54 -20.12 14.81 4.06
CA ASP A 54 -20.60 15.81 5.02
C ASP A 54 -19.48 16.38 5.90
N SER A 55 -18.44 15.60 6.18
CA SER A 55 -17.30 16.01 7.04
C SER A 55 -16.21 16.78 6.30
N GLY A 56 -16.32 16.94 4.96
CA GLY A 56 -15.35 17.63 4.13
C GLY A 56 -13.99 16.94 4.09
N ASP A 57 -13.97 15.61 4.13
CA ASP A 57 -12.73 14.85 4.30
C ASP A 57 -11.80 14.92 3.08
N PHE A 58 -12.33 15.27 1.89
CA PHE A 58 -11.55 15.41 0.65
C PHE A 58 -10.68 16.67 0.59
N GLU A 59 -10.89 17.63 1.50
CA GLU A 59 -10.05 18.83 1.63
C GLU A 59 -8.91 18.64 2.66
N LYS A 60 -8.91 17.52 3.38
CA LYS A 60 -7.95 17.23 4.45
C LYS A 60 -6.77 16.40 3.93
N SER A 61 -5.56 16.77 4.33
CA SER A 61 -4.31 16.20 3.81
C SER A 61 -3.88 14.88 4.45
N ASP A 62 -4.50 14.43 5.54
CA ASP A 62 -3.99 13.34 6.38
C ASP A 62 -4.96 12.15 6.47
N VAL A 63 -4.83 11.23 5.52
CA VAL A 63 -5.67 10.03 5.32
C VAL A 63 -5.75 9.15 6.57
N GLN A 64 -4.67 9.05 7.35
CA GLN A 64 -4.63 8.21 8.55
C GLN A 64 -5.49 8.77 9.71
N SER A 65 -5.56 10.11 9.81
CA SER A 65 -6.36 10.78 10.83
C SER A 65 -7.86 10.60 10.57
N ILE A 66 -8.26 10.67 9.31
CA ILE A 66 -9.65 10.52 8.84
C ILE A 66 -10.12 9.07 9.03
N GLU A 67 -9.29 8.09 8.63
CA GLU A 67 -9.58 6.66 8.82
C GLU A 67 -9.73 6.32 10.32
N SER A 68 -8.89 6.90 11.19
CA SER A 68 -8.96 6.70 12.63
C SER A 68 -10.24 7.26 13.28
N GLN A 69 -10.72 8.39 12.78
CA GLN A 69 -11.88 9.10 13.30
C GLN A 69 -13.19 8.49 12.78
N ALA A 70 -13.21 8.07 11.50
CA ALA A 70 -14.37 7.48 10.84
C ALA A 70 -14.61 6.01 11.23
N HIS A 71 -13.55 5.21 11.40
CA HIS A 71 -13.66 3.83 11.86
C HIS A 71 -13.68 3.66 13.37
N GLY A 72 -13.58 4.76 14.14
CA GLY A 72 -13.67 4.74 15.59
C GLY A 72 -12.83 3.61 16.20
N LEU A 73 -11.54 3.54 15.82
CA LEU A 73 -10.56 2.57 16.31
C LEU A 73 -10.35 2.81 17.82
N LYS A 74 -11.35 2.47 18.63
CA LYS A 74 -11.21 2.25 20.06
C LYS A 74 -10.43 0.96 20.15
N VAL A 75 -9.18 1.11 20.55
CA VAL A 75 -8.39 -0.03 21.03
C VAL A 75 -9.30 -0.78 22.03
N PRO A 76 -9.56 -2.08 21.84
CA PRO A 76 -10.45 -2.84 22.73
C PRO A 76 -10.03 -2.60 24.17
N GLU A 77 -10.98 -2.42 25.09
CA GLU A 77 -10.66 -2.20 26.52
C GLU A 77 -9.82 -3.34 27.10
N ASP A 78 -9.94 -4.55 26.51
CA ASP A 78 -9.16 -5.75 26.82
C ASP A 78 -7.80 -5.82 26.10
N PHE A 79 -7.36 -4.75 25.44
CA PHE A 79 -6.06 -4.72 24.78
C PHE A 79 -4.94 -4.76 25.82
N ILE A 80 -4.37 -5.94 26.01
CA ILE A 80 -3.14 -6.12 26.75
C ILE A 80 -2.01 -5.73 25.79
N PRO A 81 -1.34 -4.59 25.96
CA PRO A 81 -0.21 -4.23 25.11
C PRO A 81 0.85 -5.32 25.27
N ALA A 82 1.14 -6.02 24.17
CA ALA A 82 2.21 -7.00 24.16
C ALA A 82 3.51 -6.30 24.59
N PRO A 83 4.27 -6.87 25.55
CA PRO A 83 5.46 -6.21 26.06
C PRO A 83 6.45 -5.97 24.91
N VAL A 84 6.90 -4.71 24.79
CA VAL A 84 7.75 -4.18 23.70
C VAL A 84 8.92 -5.12 23.35
N ASN A 85 9.50 -5.76 24.37
CA ASN A 85 10.53 -6.80 24.31
C ASN A 85 10.27 -7.85 23.21
N ILE A 86 9.03 -8.35 23.06
CA ILE A 86 8.68 -9.42 22.11
C ILE A 86 9.06 -9.03 20.67
N TYR A 87 8.98 -7.73 20.34
CA TYR A 87 9.24 -7.23 18.98
C TYR A 87 10.69 -6.77 18.77
N GLU A 88 11.44 -6.50 19.83
CA GLU A 88 12.80 -5.96 19.75
C GLU A 88 13.76 -6.89 18.99
N GLU A 89 13.69 -8.19 19.29
CA GLU A 89 14.50 -9.19 18.61
C GLU A 89 14.16 -9.25 17.12
N ARG A 90 12.87 -9.22 16.79
CA ARG A 90 12.39 -9.25 15.40
C ARG A 90 12.85 -8.01 14.63
N ILE A 91 12.75 -6.83 15.23
CA ILE A 91 13.25 -5.57 14.66
C ILE A 91 14.76 -5.64 14.44
N LYS A 92 15.51 -6.17 15.42
CA LYS A 92 16.97 -6.34 15.33
C LYS A 92 17.36 -7.31 14.21
N GLN A 93 16.63 -8.42 14.05
CA GLN A 93 16.84 -9.36 12.95
C GLN A 93 16.55 -8.72 11.59
N SER A 94 15.43 -8.00 11.45
CA SER A 94 15.07 -7.29 10.21
C SER A 94 16.13 -6.26 9.83
N LYS A 95 16.63 -5.47 10.79
CA LYS A 95 17.74 -4.52 10.58
C LYS A 95 19.03 -5.23 10.12
N LYS A 96 19.38 -6.37 10.73
CA LYS A 96 20.54 -7.18 10.31
C LYS A 96 20.40 -7.72 8.89
N LYS A 97 19.23 -8.27 8.54
CA LYS A 97 18.94 -8.77 7.19
C LYS A 97 19.06 -7.66 6.15
N ARG A 98 18.45 -6.50 6.40
CA ARG A 98 18.56 -5.32 5.53
C ARG A 98 20.02 -4.90 5.31
N LYS A 99 20.83 -4.85 6.38
CA LYS A 99 22.25 -4.49 6.28
C LYS A 99 23.05 -5.51 5.45
N LYS A 100 22.75 -6.81 5.59
CA LYS A 100 23.37 -7.85 4.75
C LYS A 100 23.01 -7.68 3.27
N ILE A 101 21.73 -7.47 2.97
CA ILE A 101 21.25 -7.26 1.60
C ILE A 101 21.91 -6.02 0.99
N GLN A 102 21.94 -4.90 1.71
CA GLN A 102 22.61 -3.68 1.24
C GLN A 102 24.11 -3.87 0.97
N LYS A 103 24.79 -4.67 1.81
CA LYS A 103 26.20 -4.99 1.59
C LYS A 103 26.40 -5.83 0.33
N ALA A 104 25.58 -6.88 0.15
CA ALA A 104 25.63 -7.73 -1.04
C ALA A 104 25.31 -6.93 -2.31
N LEU A 105 24.32 -6.03 -2.27
CA LEU A 105 23.99 -5.15 -3.38
C LEU A 105 25.18 -4.25 -3.74
N ARG A 106 25.83 -3.64 -2.74
CA ARG A 106 27.01 -2.79 -2.95
C ARG A 106 28.20 -3.56 -3.54
N GLU A 107 28.37 -4.83 -3.16
CA GLU A 107 29.39 -5.70 -3.77
C GLU A 107 29.06 -5.98 -5.23
N LYS A 108 27.80 -6.31 -5.55
CA LYS A 108 27.34 -6.53 -6.92
C LYS A 108 27.44 -5.27 -7.80
N GLU A 109 27.14 -4.10 -7.25
CA GLU A 109 27.32 -2.81 -7.94
C GLU A 109 28.79 -2.54 -8.27
N LYS A 110 29.71 -2.85 -7.34
CA LYS A 110 31.16 -2.73 -7.61
C LYS A 110 31.65 -3.72 -8.67
N GLU A 111 31.20 -4.97 -8.59
CA GLU A 111 31.49 -5.98 -9.62
C GLU A 111 31.00 -5.51 -11.00
N ALA A 112 29.77 -5.00 -11.08
CA ALA A 112 29.20 -4.44 -12.29
C ALA A 112 30.02 -3.25 -12.82
N ALA A 113 30.42 -2.33 -11.95
CA ALA A 113 31.23 -1.17 -12.32
C ALA A 113 32.60 -1.58 -12.89
N ILE A 114 33.30 -2.52 -12.24
CA ILE A 114 34.60 -3.03 -12.72
C ILE A 114 34.44 -3.70 -14.09
N MET A 115 33.40 -4.52 -14.27
CA MET A 115 33.16 -5.19 -15.55
C MET A 115 32.78 -4.20 -16.66
N MET A 116 32.03 -3.14 -16.33
CA MET A 116 31.69 -2.08 -17.25
C MET A 116 32.92 -1.25 -17.66
N GLU A 117 33.85 -1.00 -16.73
CA GLU A 117 35.12 -0.30 -17.00
C GLU A 117 36.05 -1.13 -17.90
N LEU A 118 36.18 -2.44 -17.65
CA LEU A 118 37.10 -3.32 -18.37
C LEU A 118 36.64 -3.68 -19.78
N TYR A 119 35.35 -3.95 -19.96
CA TYR A 119 34.82 -4.51 -21.21
C TYR A 119 33.96 -3.50 -22.00
N GLY A 120 33.52 -2.41 -21.38
CA GLY A 120 32.57 -1.47 -21.97
C GLY A 120 31.12 -2.00 -21.99
N PRO A 121 30.12 -1.14 -22.27
CA PRO A 121 28.70 -1.47 -22.10
C PRO A 121 28.25 -2.67 -22.96
N GLU A 122 28.67 -2.73 -24.21
CA GLU A 122 28.26 -3.76 -25.19
C GLU A 122 28.73 -5.17 -24.82
N LEU A 123 29.95 -5.32 -24.32
CA LEU A 123 30.52 -6.62 -23.94
C LEU A 123 30.06 -7.08 -22.55
N TYR A 124 29.73 -6.14 -21.66
CA TYR A 124 29.18 -6.41 -20.33
C TYR A 124 27.85 -7.18 -20.42
N PHE A 125 26.90 -6.71 -21.25
CA PHE A 125 25.62 -7.39 -21.44
C PHE A 125 25.80 -8.80 -22.02
N ARG A 126 26.69 -8.96 -23.01
CA ARG A 126 26.97 -10.26 -23.64
C ARG A 126 27.64 -11.27 -22.68
N HIS A 127 28.51 -10.78 -21.78
CA HIS A 127 29.13 -11.61 -20.74
C HIS A 127 28.13 -12.01 -19.65
N ILE A 128 27.18 -11.14 -19.30
CA ILE A 128 26.11 -11.48 -18.37
C ILE A 128 25.14 -12.47 -19.00
N GLU A 129 24.73 -12.26 -20.25
CA GLU A 129 23.87 -13.18 -20.98
C GLU A 129 24.49 -14.58 -21.08
N SER A 130 25.78 -14.69 -21.44
CA SER A 130 26.44 -16.00 -21.48
C SER A 130 26.52 -16.64 -20.10
N LYS A 131 26.81 -15.86 -19.05
CA LYS A 131 26.81 -16.39 -17.69
C LYS A 131 25.41 -16.87 -17.28
N TRP A 132 24.36 -16.06 -17.46
CA TRP A 132 22.98 -16.44 -17.13
C TRP A 132 22.47 -17.66 -17.92
N LEU A 133 22.84 -17.77 -19.20
CA LEU A 133 22.38 -18.84 -20.09
C LEU A 133 23.13 -20.16 -19.88
N TYR A 134 24.38 -20.09 -19.39
CA TYR A 134 25.27 -21.25 -19.22
C TYR A 134 25.69 -21.49 -17.76
N SER A 135 25.11 -20.81 -16.77
CA SER A 135 25.36 -21.02 -15.33
C SER A 135 24.19 -21.67 -14.60
N GLU A 136 23.65 -22.74 -15.16
CA GLU A 136 22.97 -23.82 -14.42
C GLU A 136 23.41 -25.14 -15.04
N ASP A 137 24.55 -25.66 -14.55
CA ASP A 137 24.94 -27.09 -14.50
C ASP A 137 26.46 -27.18 -14.30
N MET A 138 26.90 -27.12 -13.03
CA MET A 138 28.13 -27.71 -12.44
C MET A 138 28.18 -27.41 -10.94
#